data_AF-A0A7C3B9C8-F1
#
_entry.id   AF-A0A7C3B9C8-F1
#
_cell.length_a   1.000
_cell.length_b   1.000
_cell.length_c   1.000
_cell.angle_alpha   90.00
_cell.angle_beta   90.00
_cell.angle_gamma   90.00
#
_symmetry.space_group_name_H-M   'P 1'
#
loop_
_entity.id
_entity.type
_entity.pdbx_description
1 polymer ?
#
loop_
_entity_poly.entity_id
_entity_poly.type
_entity_poly.pdbx_seq_one_letter_code
_entity_poly.pdbx_strand_id
1 'polypeptide(L)'
;MRRRAGNAVRISSAKEGTRILNNLPGLYPTEDWHAVYWAVDRHGGLRQHEVTIQLPAGLADLCAPIPVGYNGCVQMVRRWGVAIYPSLLEELGFDLETVVRSAPDRYANTPEGYLRAALDITHFDLPGFFIIASDEHPLLMYAPDGSLKGSYVRWRTYLGALAFLATDGKVNSGFLRLAQEAHDTYQQAVAYLQEALARQRPEAN
;
A
#
# COMPACT_ATOMS: atom_id res chain seq x y z
N MET A 1 -31.11 0.64 17.98
CA MET A 1 -29.92 0.15 17.27
C MET A 1 -29.18 1.32 16.63
N ARG A 2 -28.06 1.78 17.22
CA ARG A 2 -27.24 2.84 16.63
C ARG A 2 -26.44 2.27 15.46
N ARG A 3 -26.70 2.76 14.24
CA ARG A 3 -25.85 2.50 13.06
C ARG A 3 -24.42 2.95 13.39
N ARG A 4 -23.48 2.00 13.52
CA ARG A 4 -22.03 2.24 13.46
C ARG A 4 -21.65 2.56 12.01
N ALA A 5 -22.07 3.71 11.52
CA ALA A 5 -21.68 4.20 10.20
C ALA A 5 -20.55 5.23 10.40
N GLY A 6 -19.32 4.85 10.08
CA GLY A 6 -18.16 5.74 10.08
C GLY A 6 -16.95 5.15 10.79
N ASN A 7 -16.40 4.05 10.27
CA ASN A 7 -15.02 3.54 10.50
C ASN A 7 -14.80 2.11 9.94
N ALA A 8 -15.67 1.62 9.04
CA ALA A 8 -15.45 0.30 8.44
C ALA A 8 -14.12 0.32 7.68
N VAL A 9 -13.13 -0.39 8.22
CA VAL A 9 -11.83 -0.57 7.63
C VAL A 9 -12.03 -1.21 6.26
N ARG A 10 -11.79 -0.49 5.15
CA ARG A 10 -11.54 -1.16 3.85
C ARG A 10 -10.36 -2.10 4.07
N ILE A 11 -10.67 -3.40 4.01
CA ILE A 11 -9.71 -4.49 4.02
C ILE A 11 -9.15 -4.62 2.60
N SER A 12 -7.86 -4.92 2.49
CA SER A 12 -7.24 -5.25 1.21
C SER A 12 -7.98 -6.41 0.53
N SER A 13 -8.25 -6.29 -0.77
CA SER A 13 -8.78 -7.40 -1.56
C SER A 13 -7.72 -8.46 -1.88
N ALA A 14 -6.44 -8.14 -1.72
CA ALA A 14 -5.35 -9.09 -1.92
C ALA A 14 -5.31 -10.10 -0.77
N LYS A 15 -5.38 -11.39 -1.12
CA LYS A 15 -5.40 -12.48 -0.14
C LYS A 15 -4.03 -12.65 0.50
N GLU A 16 -4.02 -13.06 1.76
CA GLU A 16 -2.81 -13.49 2.44
C GLU A 16 -2.10 -14.59 1.64
N GLY A 17 -0.77 -14.52 1.53
CA GLY A 17 0.04 -15.45 0.74
C GLY A 17 0.05 -15.19 -0.78
N THR A 18 -0.66 -14.18 -1.29
CA THR A 18 -0.53 -13.74 -2.68
C THR A 18 0.90 -13.25 -2.93
N ARG A 19 1.57 -13.80 -3.94
CA ARG A 19 2.96 -13.43 -4.30
C ARG A 19 3.05 -12.53 -5.52
N ILE A 20 2.07 -12.58 -6.42
CA ILE A 20 2.04 -11.81 -7.66
C ILE A 20 0.75 -11.00 -7.69
N LEU A 21 0.87 -9.69 -7.87
CA LEU A 21 -0.23 -8.74 -7.97
C LEU A 21 -0.35 -8.26 -9.42
N ASN A 22 -1.45 -8.63 -10.06
CA ASN A 22 -1.83 -8.17 -11.38
C ASN A 22 -3.35 -8.00 -11.42
N ASN A 23 -3.82 -6.75 -11.50
CA ASN A 23 -5.25 -6.45 -11.51
C ASN A 23 -5.91 -6.81 -12.87
N LEU A 24 -5.11 -6.87 -13.93
CA LEU A 24 -5.53 -6.98 -15.33
C LEU A 24 -4.68 -8.00 -16.10
N PRO A 25 -4.67 -9.27 -15.65
CA PRO A 25 -3.80 -10.29 -16.23
C PRO A 25 -4.14 -10.52 -17.70
N GLY A 26 -3.12 -10.46 -18.55
CA GLY A 26 -3.23 -10.70 -19.99
C GLY A 26 -3.78 -9.53 -20.82
N LEU A 27 -4.08 -8.37 -20.22
CA LEU A 27 -4.59 -7.21 -20.98
C LEU A 27 -3.49 -6.32 -21.58
N TYR A 28 -2.24 -6.43 -21.10
CA TYR A 28 -1.09 -5.71 -21.62
C TYR A 28 0.22 -6.42 -21.23
N PRO A 29 1.33 -6.18 -21.96
CA PRO A 29 2.65 -6.65 -21.57
C PRO A 29 3.07 -6.06 -20.21
N THR A 30 3.65 -6.89 -19.36
CA THR A 30 4.04 -6.49 -18.00
C THR A 30 5.50 -6.79 -17.72
N GLU A 31 6.03 -6.13 -16.71
CA GLU A 31 7.34 -6.37 -16.11
C GLU A 31 7.18 -6.57 -14.60
N ASP A 32 8.07 -7.38 -14.02
CA ASP A 32 7.95 -7.83 -12.62
C ASP A 32 8.72 -6.89 -11.69
N TRP A 33 7.99 -6.14 -10.87
CA TRP A 33 8.56 -5.25 -9.85
C TRP A 33 8.50 -5.90 -8.48
N HIS A 34 9.62 -5.92 -7.76
CA HIS A 34 9.66 -6.46 -6.42
C HIS A 34 9.34 -5.38 -5.38
N ALA A 35 8.31 -5.60 -4.56
CA ALA A 35 7.92 -4.68 -3.51
C ALA A 35 8.14 -5.30 -2.12
N VAL A 36 8.84 -4.57 -1.26
CA VAL A 36 9.03 -4.88 0.17
C VAL A 36 8.24 -3.86 0.98
N TYR A 37 7.42 -4.32 1.91
CA TYR A 37 6.57 -3.45 2.72
C TYR A 37 6.24 -4.07 4.08
N TRP A 38 5.64 -3.27 4.97
CA TRP A 38 5.30 -3.69 6.32
C TRP A 38 3.80 -3.60 6.56
N ALA A 39 3.28 -4.61 7.25
CA ALA A 39 1.88 -4.66 7.66
C ALA A 39 1.77 -5.00 9.14
N VAL A 40 0.73 -4.44 9.77
CA VAL A 40 0.35 -4.73 11.14
C VAL A 40 -0.92 -5.57 11.11
N ASP A 41 -0.86 -6.76 11.71
CA ASP A 41 -2.00 -7.65 11.81
C ASP A 41 -3.06 -7.12 12.80
N ARG A 42 -4.23 -7.75 12.82
CA ARG A 42 -5.36 -7.38 13.69
C ARG A 42 -5.04 -7.42 15.19
N HIS A 43 -3.95 -8.06 15.59
CA HIS A 43 -3.48 -8.18 16.96
C HIS A 43 -2.30 -7.27 17.27
N GLY A 44 -1.92 -6.39 16.34
CA GLY A 44 -0.77 -5.51 16.50
C GLY A 44 0.56 -6.15 16.13
N GLY A 45 0.59 -7.39 15.60
CA GLY A 45 1.82 -8.04 15.15
C GLY A 45 2.36 -7.37 13.90
N LEU A 46 3.61 -6.89 13.94
CA LEU A 46 4.31 -6.30 12.81
C LEU A 46 4.97 -7.40 11.96
N ARG A 47 4.81 -7.35 10.64
CA ARG A 47 5.47 -8.25 9.69
C ARG A 47 5.95 -7.51 8.46
N GLN A 48 7.11 -7.93 7.96
CA GLN A 48 7.57 -7.60 6.61
C GLN A 48 6.90 -8.55 5.61
N HIS A 49 6.56 -8.01 4.44
CA HIS A 49 5.98 -8.72 3.32
C HIS A 49 6.75 -8.41 2.05
N GLU A 50 6.71 -9.35 1.13
CA GLU A 50 7.35 -9.28 -0.17
C GLU A 50 6.39 -9.79 -1.24
N VAL A 51 6.19 -9.00 -2.29
CA VAL A 51 5.34 -9.34 -3.44
C VAL A 51 5.98 -8.89 -4.73
N THR A 52 5.58 -9.52 -5.83
CA THR A 52 5.82 -9.03 -7.18
C THR A 52 4.59 -8.26 -7.66
N ILE A 53 4.76 -7.04 -8.14
CA ILE A 53 3.73 -6.23 -8.77
C ILE A 53 4.01 -6.22 -10.27
N GLN A 54 3.04 -6.64 -11.07
CA GLN A 54 3.17 -6.61 -12.52
C GLN A 54 2.69 -5.25 -13.04
N LEU A 55 3.64 -4.41 -13.39
CA LEU A 55 3.39 -3.08 -13.97
C LEU A 55 3.52 -3.15 -15.50
N PRO A 56 2.95 -2.19 -16.25
CA PRO A 56 3.18 -2.09 -17.69
C PRO A 56 4.66 -2.15 -18.06
N ALA A 57 4.99 -2.93 -19.10
CA ALA A 57 6.36 -3.03 -19.57
C ALA A 57 6.89 -1.67 -20.05
N GLY A 58 8.16 -1.35 -19.70
CA GLY A 58 8.83 -0.09 -20.05
C GLY A 58 8.69 1.01 -18.99
N LEU A 59 7.88 0.77 -17.95
CA LEU A 59 7.72 1.72 -16.84
C LEU A 59 9.03 1.84 -16.03
N ALA A 60 9.82 0.78 -15.98
CA ALA A 60 11.15 0.77 -15.38
C ALA A 60 12.04 1.84 -16.02
N ASP A 61 12.01 2.01 -17.34
CA ASP A 61 12.89 2.96 -18.04
C ASP A 61 12.54 4.43 -17.75
N LEU A 62 11.28 4.72 -17.42
CA LEU A 62 10.81 6.05 -17.04
C LEU A 62 11.20 6.42 -15.61
N CYS A 63 11.25 5.42 -14.74
CA CYS A 63 11.58 5.62 -13.34
C CYS A 63 13.10 5.80 -13.15
N ALA A 64 13.51 6.93 -12.58
CA ALA A 64 14.89 7.12 -12.17
C ALA A 64 15.18 6.29 -10.90
N PRO A 65 16.40 5.72 -10.76
CA PRO A 65 16.86 5.18 -9.49
C PRO A 65 16.86 6.26 -8.40
N ILE A 66 16.46 5.88 -7.19
CA ILE A 66 16.30 6.79 -6.06
C ILE A 66 16.91 6.20 -4.78
N PRO A 67 17.33 7.06 -3.82
CA PRO A 67 17.59 6.61 -2.46
C PRO A 67 16.28 6.41 -1.68
N VAL A 68 16.34 5.60 -0.60
CA VAL A 68 15.21 5.37 0.30
C VAL A 68 14.66 6.69 0.86
N GLY A 69 13.34 6.80 0.97
CA GLY A 69 12.65 8.00 1.47
C GLY A 69 12.23 9.00 0.40
N TYR A 70 12.78 8.89 -0.81
CA TYR A 70 12.29 9.60 -1.99
C TYR A 70 11.18 8.81 -2.65
N ASN A 71 10.18 9.49 -3.19
CA ASN A 71 8.99 8.80 -3.69
C ASN A 71 9.26 7.94 -4.94
N GLY A 72 10.10 8.46 -5.84
CA GLY A 72 10.31 7.85 -7.16
C GLY A 72 8.97 7.70 -7.86
N CYS A 73 8.69 6.50 -8.36
CA CYS A 73 7.44 6.20 -9.06
C CYS A 73 6.25 5.88 -8.16
N VAL A 74 6.45 5.77 -6.84
CA VAL A 74 5.35 5.59 -5.88
C VAL A 74 4.70 6.92 -5.57
N GLN A 75 3.41 7.05 -5.88
CA GLN A 75 2.61 8.22 -5.53
C GLN A 75 2.27 8.25 -4.04
N MET A 76 1.73 7.14 -3.53
CA MET A 76 1.33 7.05 -2.12
C MET A 76 1.15 5.61 -1.65
N VAL A 77 1.25 5.45 -0.33
CA VAL A 77 0.82 4.23 0.38
C VAL A 77 -0.49 4.52 1.10
N ARG A 78 -1.40 3.55 1.05
CA ARG A 78 -2.67 3.52 1.78
C ARG A 78 -2.64 2.33 2.75
N ARG A 79 -3.54 2.32 3.71
CA ARG A 79 -3.66 1.21 4.69
C ARG A 79 -3.82 -0.19 4.04
N TRP A 80 -4.30 -0.26 2.81
CA TRP A 80 -4.60 -1.53 2.13
C TRP A 80 -3.76 -1.75 0.87
N GLY A 81 -2.84 -0.84 0.51
CA GLY A 81 -2.24 -0.89 -0.81
C GLY A 81 -1.28 0.22 -1.14
N VAL A 82 -0.79 0.21 -2.37
CA VAL A 82 0.15 1.18 -2.94
C VAL A 82 -0.41 1.75 -4.24
N ALA A 83 -0.09 3.00 -4.52
CA ALA A 83 -0.42 3.69 -5.76
C ALA A 83 0.86 4.17 -6.44
N ILE A 84 0.99 3.84 -7.71
CA ILE A 84 1.98 4.36 -8.66
C ILE A 84 1.39 5.62 -9.32
N TYR A 85 2.22 6.57 -9.71
CA TYR A 85 1.74 7.77 -10.41
C TYR A 85 1.02 7.41 -11.73
N PRO A 86 -0.28 7.73 -11.89
CA PRO A 86 -0.98 7.47 -13.15
C PRO A 86 -0.41 8.23 -14.35
N SER A 87 0.24 9.38 -14.12
CA SER A 87 0.90 10.15 -15.18
C SER A 87 2.00 9.38 -15.90
N LEU A 88 2.61 8.36 -15.26
CA LEU A 88 3.60 7.51 -15.91
C LEU A 88 3.01 6.70 -17.07
N LEU A 89 1.69 6.45 -17.06
CA LEU A 89 1.02 5.83 -18.21
C LEU A 89 1.01 6.76 -19.43
N GLU A 90 0.79 8.07 -19.20
CA GLU A 90 0.83 9.06 -20.28
C GLU A 90 2.26 9.22 -20.82
N GLU A 91 3.26 9.29 -19.92
CA GLU A 91 4.68 9.37 -20.30
C GLU A 91 5.16 8.13 -21.06
N LEU A 92 4.63 6.96 -20.73
CA LEU A 92 4.88 5.70 -21.45
C LEU A 92 4.21 5.65 -22.83
N GLY A 93 3.26 6.55 -23.10
CA GLY A 93 2.37 6.43 -24.27
C GLY A 93 1.47 5.20 -24.19
N PHE A 94 1.04 4.82 -22.98
CA PHE A 94 0.26 3.61 -22.74
C PHE A 94 -1.12 3.70 -23.40
N ASP A 95 -1.48 2.68 -24.18
CA ASP A 95 -2.74 2.61 -24.90
C ASP A 95 -3.91 2.15 -23.99
N LEU A 96 -4.50 3.09 -23.26
CA LEU A 96 -5.69 2.85 -22.45
C LEU A 96 -6.92 2.46 -23.29
N GLU A 97 -7.01 2.92 -24.55
CA GLU A 97 -8.13 2.59 -25.45
C GLU A 97 -8.21 1.09 -25.66
N THR A 98 -7.08 0.46 -25.94
CA THR A 98 -7.01 -0.99 -26.14
C THR A 98 -7.43 -1.74 -24.88
N VAL A 99 -7.04 -1.29 -23.68
CA VAL A 99 -7.46 -1.92 -22.42
C VAL A 99 -8.98 -1.79 -22.19
N VAL A 100 -9.54 -0.59 -22.37
CA VAL A 100 -10.97 -0.34 -22.20
C VAL A 100 -11.80 -1.17 -23.18
N ARG A 101 -11.39 -1.21 -24.46
CA ARG A 101 -12.06 -2.02 -25.50
C ARG A 101 -11.95 -3.52 -25.28
N SER A 102 -10.85 -3.99 -24.70
CA SER A 102 -10.60 -5.43 -24.47
C SER A 102 -11.32 -5.95 -23.22
N ALA A 103 -11.81 -5.08 -22.34
CA ALA A 103 -12.53 -5.45 -21.13
C ALA A 103 -13.84 -4.64 -20.95
N PRO A 104 -14.80 -4.73 -21.89
CA PRO A 104 -16.02 -3.93 -21.89
C PRO A 104 -16.95 -4.21 -20.69
N ASP A 105 -16.87 -5.42 -20.12
CA ASP A 105 -17.62 -5.77 -18.90
C ASP A 105 -17.09 -5.07 -17.63
N ARG A 106 -15.85 -4.57 -17.68
CA ARG A 106 -15.20 -3.87 -16.57
C ARG A 106 -15.17 -2.36 -16.74
N TYR A 107 -15.03 -1.90 -17.99
CA TYR A 107 -14.84 -0.50 -18.33
C TYR A 107 -15.84 -0.05 -19.39
N ALA A 108 -16.60 1.00 -19.07
CA ALA A 108 -17.39 1.70 -20.07
C ALA A 108 -16.47 2.57 -20.95
N ASN A 109 -16.83 2.77 -22.22
CA ASN A 109 -16.16 3.75 -23.08
C ASN A 109 -16.63 5.18 -22.73
N THR A 110 -16.29 5.62 -21.51
CA THR A 110 -16.57 6.96 -20.97
C THR A 110 -15.36 7.42 -20.16
N PRO A 111 -15.15 8.73 -19.94
CA PRO A 111 -14.01 9.24 -19.16
C PRO A 111 -13.80 8.54 -17.81
N GLU A 112 -14.88 8.17 -17.12
CA GLU A 112 -14.82 7.42 -15.86
C GLU A 112 -14.27 6.00 -16.03
N GLY A 113 -14.57 5.35 -17.15
CA GLY A 113 -14.03 4.04 -17.51
C GLY A 113 -12.53 4.08 -17.77
N TYR A 114 -12.03 5.10 -18.49
CA TYR A 114 -10.59 5.32 -18.69
C TYR A 114 -9.89 5.63 -17.36
N LEU A 115 -10.45 6.50 -16.54
CA LEU A 115 -9.91 6.80 -15.21
C LEU A 115 -9.83 5.53 -14.36
N ARG A 116 -10.90 4.72 -14.37
CA ARG A 116 -10.91 3.45 -13.63
C ARG A 116 -9.86 2.47 -14.15
N ALA A 117 -9.70 2.34 -15.47
CA ALA A 117 -8.65 1.51 -16.06
C ALA A 117 -7.25 2.00 -15.63
N ALA A 118 -6.97 3.31 -15.70
CA ALA A 118 -5.70 3.88 -15.26
C ALA A 118 -5.43 3.61 -13.77
N LEU A 119 -6.45 3.72 -12.91
CA LEU A 119 -6.33 3.38 -11.50
C LEU A 119 -6.11 1.88 -11.29
N ASP A 120 -6.84 1.01 -11.98
CA ASP A 120 -6.65 -0.45 -11.89
C ASP A 120 -5.27 -0.89 -12.39
N ILE A 121 -4.63 -0.14 -13.29
CA ILE A 121 -3.26 -0.41 -13.76
C ILE A 121 -2.20 0.05 -12.74
N THR A 122 -2.47 1.09 -11.95
CA THR A 122 -1.46 1.77 -11.12
C THR A 122 -1.67 1.62 -9.62
N HIS A 123 -2.83 1.16 -9.17
CA HIS A 123 -3.18 1.03 -7.76
C HIS A 123 -3.37 -0.44 -7.41
N PHE A 124 -2.58 -0.91 -6.45
CA PHE A 124 -2.56 -2.31 -6.05
C PHE A 124 -2.94 -2.44 -4.58
N ASP A 125 -3.91 -3.31 -4.30
CA ASP A 125 -4.15 -3.78 -2.96
C ASP A 125 -3.00 -4.73 -2.56
N LEU A 126 -2.41 -4.54 -1.38
CA LEU A 126 -1.29 -5.32 -0.86
C LEU A 126 -1.79 -6.31 0.19
N PRO A 127 -1.30 -7.57 0.22
CA PRO A 127 -1.63 -8.51 1.29
C PRO A 127 -1.29 -7.94 2.68
N GLY A 128 -2.26 -7.94 3.58
CA GLY A 128 -2.08 -7.46 4.94
C GLY A 128 -3.29 -6.71 5.48
N PHE A 129 -3.36 -6.58 6.81
CA PHE A 129 -4.49 -5.94 7.49
C PHE A 129 -4.36 -4.41 7.54
N PHE A 130 -3.19 -3.91 7.95
CA PHE A 130 -2.89 -2.49 8.04
C PHE A 130 -1.48 -2.20 7.52
N ILE A 131 -1.37 -1.76 6.26
CA ILE A 131 -0.09 -1.37 5.65
C ILE A 131 0.39 -0.05 6.25
N ILE A 132 1.66 -0.04 6.68
CA ILE A 132 2.38 1.12 7.20
C ILE A 132 3.51 1.51 6.25
N ALA A 133 3.95 2.76 6.33
CA ALA A 133 5.11 3.24 5.59
C ALA A 133 5.71 4.46 6.32
N SER A 134 6.82 4.24 7.01
CA SER A 134 7.56 5.25 7.79
C SER A 134 9.06 5.08 7.61
N ASP A 135 9.90 5.97 8.16
CA ASP A 135 11.36 5.83 8.03
C ASP A 135 11.89 4.49 8.57
N GLU A 136 11.33 4.01 9.69
CA GLU A 136 11.66 2.69 10.27
C GLU A 136 11.14 1.51 9.44
N HIS A 137 10.09 1.74 8.65
CA HIS A 137 9.34 0.71 7.93
C HIS A 137 8.96 1.22 6.53
N PRO A 138 9.92 1.49 5.64
CA PRO A 138 9.66 2.15 4.36
C PRO A 138 8.89 1.21 3.43
N LEU A 139 8.03 1.70 2.53
CA LEU A 139 7.74 0.89 1.34
C LEU A 139 8.91 1.00 0.36
N LEU A 140 9.32 -0.10 -0.26
CA LEU A 140 10.40 -0.16 -1.24
C LEU A 140 9.91 -0.89 -2.49
N MET A 141 10.19 -0.33 -3.67
CA MET A 141 9.86 -0.92 -4.97
C MET A 141 11.08 -0.94 -5.88
N TYR A 142 11.50 -2.15 -6.21
CA TYR A 142 12.62 -2.46 -7.07
C TYR A 142 12.12 -2.83 -8.45
N ALA A 143 12.74 -2.25 -9.47
CA ALA A 143 12.49 -2.59 -10.87
C ALA A 143 13.08 -3.98 -11.22
N PRO A 144 12.76 -4.54 -12.40
CA PRO A 144 13.27 -5.85 -12.81
C PRO A 144 14.80 -5.98 -12.81
N ASP A 145 15.51 -4.86 -13.00
CA ASP A 145 16.97 -4.77 -12.96
C ASP A 145 17.56 -4.75 -11.53
N GLY A 146 16.71 -4.78 -10.50
CA GLY A 146 17.09 -4.73 -9.08
C GLY A 146 17.33 -3.32 -8.54
N SER A 147 17.19 -2.26 -9.35
CA SER A 147 17.35 -0.89 -8.89
C SER A 147 16.14 -0.40 -8.09
N LEU A 148 16.38 0.34 -7.00
CA LEU A 148 15.32 0.97 -6.22
C LEU A 148 14.76 2.17 -6.98
N LYS A 149 13.50 2.09 -7.41
CA LYS A 149 12.85 3.10 -8.26
C LYS A 149 11.57 3.68 -7.65
N GLY A 150 11.13 3.14 -6.52
CA GLY A 150 10.04 3.70 -5.71
C GLY A 150 10.26 3.46 -4.23
N SER A 151 9.94 4.46 -3.41
CA SER A 151 9.94 4.32 -1.95
C SER A 151 8.88 5.20 -1.32
N TYR A 152 8.43 4.89 -0.10
CA TYR A 152 7.51 5.76 0.61
C TYR A 152 7.70 5.66 2.12
N VAL A 153 7.84 6.81 2.79
CA VAL A 153 8.07 6.90 4.25
C VAL A 153 7.14 7.88 4.96
N ARG A 154 6.19 8.48 4.23
CA ARG A 154 5.35 9.58 4.74
C ARG A 154 3.93 9.15 5.08
N TRP A 155 3.75 7.90 5.50
CA TRP A 155 2.46 7.33 5.87
C TRP A 155 2.38 7.07 7.38
N ARG A 156 1.53 6.12 7.79
CA ARG A 156 1.38 5.70 9.19
C ARG A 156 2.64 4.96 9.63
N THR A 157 3.08 5.25 10.85
CA THR A 157 4.09 4.46 11.57
C THR A 157 3.46 3.25 12.25
N TYR A 158 4.29 2.38 12.86
CA TYR A 158 3.80 1.25 13.65
C TYR A 158 2.91 1.69 14.82
N LEU A 159 3.34 2.69 15.60
CA LEU A 159 2.52 3.32 16.64
C LEU A 159 1.18 3.84 16.10
N GLY A 160 1.18 4.45 14.92
CA GLY A 160 -0.05 4.92 14.27
C GLY A 160 -1.04 3.81 13.98
N ALA A 161 -0.56 2.65 13.52
CA ALA A 161 -1.38 1.47 13.32
C ALA A 161 -1.90 0.91 14.66
N LEU A 162 -1.05 0.78 15.69
CA LEU A 162 -1.47 0.31 17.01
C LEU A 162 -2.54 1.21 17.64
N ALA A 163 -2.38 2.52 17.55
CA ALA A 163 -3.36 3.48 18.06
C ALA A 163 -4.70 3.38 17.33
N PHE A 164 -4.65 3.19 16.00
CA PHE A 164 -5.86 2.93 15.22
C PHE A 164 -6.57 1.66 15.69
N LEU A 165 -5.83 0.56 15.86
CA LEU A 165 -6.37 -0.74 16.28
C LEU A 165 -6.97 -0.66 17.70
N ALA A 166 -6.21 -0.15 18.67
CA ALA A 166 -6.60 -0.11 20.07
C ALA A 166 -7.83 0.78 20.35
N THR A 167 -8.13 1.70 19.41
CA THR A 167 -9.22 2.66 19.55
C THR A 167 -10.37 2.44 18.57
N ASP A 168 -10.39 1.33 17.84
CA ASP A 168 -11.40 1.03 16.80
C ASP A 168 -11.53 2.18 15.77
N GLY A 169 -10.36 2.67 15.35
CA GLY A 169 -10.20 3.73 14.36
C GLY A 169 -10.48 5.16 14.83
N LYS A 170 -10.72 5.40 16.13
CA LYS A 170 -10.89 6.78 16.65
C LYS A 170 -9.63 7.61 16.54
N VAL A 171 -8.45 6.99 16.71
CA VAL A 171 -7.16 7.65 16.52
C VAL A 171 -6.59 7.25 15.17
N ASN A 172 -6.47 8.23 14.27
CA ASN A 172 -5.95 8.04 12.92
C ASN A 172 -4.81 9.02 12.67
N SER A 173 -3.70 8.86 13.41
CA SER A 173 -2.51 9.70 13.36
C SER A 173 -1.27 8.93 12.90
N GLY A 174 -0.35 9.61 12.22
CA GLY A 174 0.85 9.00 11.65
C GLY A 174 2.00 8.88 12.66
N PHE A 175 2.07 9.81 13.62
CA PHE A 175 3.16 9.90 14.61
C PHE A 175 4.59 9.96 14.01
N LEU A 176 4.73 10.42 12.75
CA LEU A 176 6.02 10.50 12.06
C LEU A 176 7.04 11.36 12.82
N ARG A 177 6.66 12.58 13.22
CA ARG A 177 7.54 13.47 13.99
C ARG A 177 7.91 12.89 15.35
N LEU A 178 7.00 12.18 16.02
CA LEU A 178 7.32 11.54 17.29
C LEU A 178 8.38 10.45 17.11
N ALA A 179 8.26 9.64 16.06
CA ALA A 179 9.23 8.61 15.73
C ALA A 179 10.63 9.20 15.43
N GLN A 180 10.68 10.38 14.81
CA GLN A 180 11.92 11.07 14.42
C GLN A 180 12.55 11.87 15.56
N GLU A 181 11.74 12.60 16.34
CA GLU A 181 12.22 13.62 17.28
C GLU A 181 12.27 13.13 18.73
N ALA A 182 11.52 12.08 19.09
CA ALA A 182 11.48 11.54 20.46
C ALA A 182 11.31 10.01 20.44
N HIS A 183 12.33 9.32 19.89
CA HIS A 183 12.29 7.88 19.66
C HIS A 183 12.02 7.04 20.92
N ASP A 184 12.59 7.39 22.06
CA ASP A 184 12.34 6.65 23.31
C ASP A 184 10.88 6.72 23.74
N THR A 185 10.27 7.91 23.66
CA THR A 185 8.84 8.11 23.93
C THR A 185 7.98 7.35 22.92
N TYR A 186 8.40 7.31 21.65
CA TYR A 186 7.74 6.53 20.62
C TYR A 186 7.72 5.04 20.98
N GLN A 187 8.87 4.47 21.37
CA GLN A 187 8.97 3.05 21.74
C GLN A 187 8.19 2.72 23.01
N GLN A 188 8.19 3.61 24.01
CA GLN A 188 7.35 3.45 25.21
C GLN A 188 5.85 3.42 24.85
N ALA A 189 5.42 4.30 23.95
CA ALA A 189 4.03 4.33 23.49
C ALA A 189 3.66 3.08 22.68
N VAL A 190 4.59 2.55 21.86
CA VAL A 190 4.42 1.28 21.14
C VAL A 190 4.19 0.14 22.14
N ALA A 191 5.07 0.00 23.13
CA ALA A 191 4.96 -1.06 24.15
C ALA A 191 3.63 -0.97 24.91
N TYR A 192 3.25 0.24 25.34
CA TYR A 192 1.98 0.48 26.02
C TYR A 192 0.76 0.04 25.19
N LEU A 193 0.73 0.39 23.90
CA LEU A 193 -0.40 0.03 23.02
C LEU A 193 -0.41 -1.45 22.64
N GLN A 194 0.76 -2.10 22.53
CA GLN A 194 0.85 -3.55 22.37
C GLN A 194 0.24 -4.26 23.57
N GLU A 195 0.57 -3.84 24.80
CA GLU A 195 -0.01 -4.39 26.02
C GLU A 195 -1.53 -4.16 26.08
N ALA A 196 -1.99 -2.95 25.74
CA ALA A 196 -3.40 -2.63 25.72
C ALA A 196 -4.18 -3.52 24.74
N LEU A 197 -3.63 -3.77 23.54
CA LEU A 197 -4.21 -4.68 22.55
C LEU A 197 -4.21 -6.14 23.02
N ALA A 198 -3.15 -6.58 23.69
CA ALA A 198 -3.07 -7.92 24.25
C ALA A 198 -4.16 -8.15 25.30
N ARG A 199 -4.43 -7.17 26.17
CA ARG A 199 -5.50 -7.23 27.20
C ARG A 199 -6.91 -7.19 26.62
N GLN A 200 -7.09 -6.66 25.41
CA GLN A 200 -8.37 -6.64 24.71
C GLN A 200 -8.70 -7.98 24.03
N ARG A 201 -7.78 -8.94 23.98
CA ARG A 201 -8.08 -10.29 23.51
C ARG A 201 -9.03 -10.96 24.51
N PRO A 202 -10.26 -11.33 24.11
CA PRO A 202 -11.03 -12.25 24.94
C PRO A 202 -10.24 -13.55 25.02
N GLU A 203 -10.09 -14.09 26.23
CA GLU A 203 -9.62 -15.46 26.42
C GLU A 203 -10.49 -16.36 25.54
N ALA A 204 -9.85 -17.09 24.62
CA ALA A 204 -10.55 -18.08 23.82
C ALA A 204 -10.99 -19.21 24.77
N ASN A 205 -12.23 -19.12 25.24
CA ASN A 205 -12.96 -20.25 25.81
C ASN A 205 -13.42 -21.17 24.67
#